data_AF-A0A1Y1XI90-F1
#
_entry.id   AF-A0A1Y1XI90-F1
#
_cell.length_a   1.000
_cell.length_b   1.000
_cell.length_c   1.000
_cell.angle_alpha   90.00
_cell.angle_beta   90.00
_cell.angle_gamma   90.00
#
_symmetry.space_group_name_H-M   'P 1'
#
loop_
_entity.id
_entity.type
_entity.pdbx_description
1 polymer ?
#
loop_
_entity_poly.entity_id
_entity_poly.type
_entity_poly.pdbx_seq_one_letter_code
_entity_poly.pdbx_strand_id
1 'polypeptide(L)'
;MINFIIEKAPYQNLNYSIKDENHSISTPLFVALAQNNFLIADLLIEKGADINETVCCNLDKIKEEEVHLHENPFKYFDMSVNRDCFTLDYSCSIISNVIQFLCETESLNPKNIEYLTKHKFDVKSIRPGLVKQLERHNKHEYAKLISELINEDDLD
;
A
#
# COMPACT_ATOMS: atom_id res chain seq x y z
N MET A 1 -0.17 -1.96 25.35
CA MET A 1 -0.24 -3.25 24.63
C MET A 1 0.74 -3.30 23.47
N ILE A 2 0.74 -2.32 22.55
CA ILE A 2 1.67 -2.31 21.39
C ILE A 2 3.15 -2.24 21.81
N ASN A 3 3.51 -1.40 22.80
CA ASN A 3 4.88 -1.32 23.34
C ASN A 3 5.39 -2.68 23.84
N PHE A 4 4.51 -3.48 24.47
CA PHE A 4 4.89 -4.79 24.99
C PHE A 4 5.23 -5.78 23.87
N ILE A 5 4.49 -5.76 22.77
CA ILE A 5 4.76 -6.61 21.60
C ILE A 5 6.10 -6.22 20.96
N ILE A 6 6.32 -4.92 20.78
CA ILE A 6 7.56 -4.39 20.20
C ILE A 6 8.78 -4.72 21.07
N GLU A 7 8.66 -4.64 22.39
CA GLU A 7 9.77 -4.90 23.31
C GLU A 7 10.07 -6.39 23.51
N LYS A 8 9.07 -7.26 23.39
CA LYS A 8 9.18 -8.69 23.73
C LYS A 8 9.32 -9.61 22.53
N ALA A 9 8.96 -9.19 21.34
CA ALA A 9 9.11 -9.99 20.12
C ALA A 9 10.42 -9.63 19.37
N PRO A 10 11.17 -10.62 18.86
CA PRO A 10 12.48 -10.41 18.23
C PRO A 10 12.36 -9.97 16.75
N TYR A 11 11.48 -9.01 16.45
CA TYR A 11 11.34 -8.51 15.08
C TYR A 11 12.48 -7.52 14.76
N GLN A 12 13.12 -7.69 13.59
CA GLN A 12 14.18 -6.79 13.13
C GLN A 12 13.63 -5.46 12.59
N ASN A 13 12.41 -5.48 12.05
CA ASN A 13 11.65 -4.32 11.59
C ASN A 13 10.15 -4.62 11.76
N LEU A 14 9.30 -3.62 11.55
CA LEU A 14 7.83 -3.76 11.66
C LEU A 14 7.14 -3.77 10.29
N ASN A 15 7.86 -4.18 9.23
CA ASN A 15 7.39 -4.27 7.86
C ASN A 15 6.72 -5.63 7.60
N TYR A 16 5.64 -5.92 8.34
CA TYR A 16 4.87 -7.15 8.13
C TYR A 16 3.43 -6.83 7.76
N SER A 17 2.88 -7.64 6.86
CA SER A 17 1.48 -7.55 6.44
C SER A 17 0.63 -8.57 7.18
N ILE A 18 -0.54 -8.14 7.65
CA ILE A 18 -1.60 -8.99 8.17
C ILE A 18 -2.62 -9.17 7.04
N LYS A 19 -2.93 -10.42 6.70
CA LYS A 19 -4.02 -10.77 5.79
C LYS A 19 -5.26 -11.08 6.60
N ASP A 20 -6.38 -10.43 6.30
CA ASP A 20 -7.67 -10.81 6.88
C ASP A 20 -8.41 -11.85 6.01
N GLU A 21 -9.52 -12.36 6.53
CA GLU A 21 -10.38 -13.35 5.83
C GLU A 21 -10.98 -12.80 4.53
N ASN A 22 -11.04 -11.47 4.37
CA ASN A 22 -11.56 -10.77 3.20
C ASN A 22 -10.46 -10.40 2.19
N HIS A 23 -9.27 -11.01 2.31
CA HIS A 23 -8.09 -10.73 1.49
C HIS A 23 -7.50 -9.34 1.67
N SER A 24 -7.96 -8.52 2.62
CA SER A 24 -7.35 -7.23 2.89
C SER A 24 -5.93 -7.43 3.43
N ILE A 25 -5.00 -6.66 2.89
CA ILE A 25 -3.58 -6.69 3.26
C ILE A 25 -3.30 -5.37 3.95
N SER A 26 -2.80 -5.42 5.18
CA SER A 26 -2.50 -4.21 5.94
C SER A 26 -1.21 -4.34 6.70
N THR A 27 -0.46 -3.25 6.85
CA THR A 27 0.65 -3.16 7.80
C THR A 27 0.22 -2.36 9.02
N PRO A 28 0.86 -2.56 10.20
CA PRO A 28 0.62 -1.71 11.35
C PRO A 28 0.77 -0.21 11.04
N LEU A 29 1.76 0.16 10.21
CA LEU A 29 2.00 1.54 9.81
C LEU A 29 0.86 2.08 8.95
N PHE A 30 0.40 1.31 7.96
CA PHE A 30 -0.68 1.73 7.07
C PHE A 30 -1.99 1.93 7.84
N VAL A 31 -2.30 1.04 8.79
CA VAL A 31 -3.48 1.17 9.65
C VAL A 31 -3.37 2.42 10.54
N ALA A 32 -2.21 2.69 11.14
CA ALA A 32 -2.00 3.89 11.94
C ALA A 32 -2.22 5.17 11.10
N LEU A 33 -1.71 5.21 9.86
CA LEU A 33 -1.88 6.34 8.95
C LEU A 33 -3.32 6.51 8.47
N ALA A 34 -4.03 5.42 8.16
CA ALA A 34 -5.46 5.45 7.82
C ALA A 34 -6.32 6.01 8.97
N GLN A 35 -5.90 5.78 10.21
CA GLN A 35 -6.55 6.31 11.40
C GLN A 35 -6.06 7.72 11.78
N ASN A 36 -5.15 8.33 11.01
CA ASN A 36 -4.44 9.56 11.36
C ASN A 36 -3.79 9.51 12.76
N ASN A 37 -3.40 8.31 13.21
CA ASN A 37 -2.77 8.09 14.50
C ASN A 37 -1.25 8.25 14.38
N PHE A 38 -0.83 9.49 14.15
CA PHE A 38 0.56 9.83 13.88
C PHE A 38 1.51 9.50 15.04
N LEU A 39 1.02 9.53 16.29
CA LEU A 39 1.79 9.08 17.45
C LEU A 39 2.21 7.60 17.32
N ILE A 40 1.30 6.73 16.87
CA ILE A 40 1.61 5.32 16.64
C ILE A 40 2.47 5.18 15.37
N ALA A 41 2.20 5.95 14.31
CA ALA A 41 3.01 5.92 13.10
C ALA A 41 4.48 6.29 13.38
N ASP A 42 4.72 7.35 14.14
CA ASP A 42 6.05 7.78 14.59
C ASP A 42 6.74 6.63 15.37
N LEU A 43 6.06 6.04 16.35
CA LEU A 43 6.59 4.92 17.12
C LEU A 43 6.97 3.72 16.23
N LEU A 44 6.17 3.42 15.21
CA LEU A 44 6.44 2.31 14.29
C LEU A 44 7.66 2.62 13.41
N ILE A 45 7.76 3.85 12.88
CA ILE A 45 8.91 4.28 12.07
C ILE A 45 10.20 4.29 12.90
N GLU A 46 10.16 4.78 14.14
CA GLU A 46 11.29 4.73 15.09
C GLU A 46 11.78 3.29 15.34
N LYS A 47 10.90 2.31 15.18
CA LYS A 47 11.18 0.88 15.31
C LYS A 47 11.50 0.20 13.98
N GLY A 48 11.74 0.98 12.93
CA GLY A 48 12.17 0.51 11.62
C GLY A 48 11.03 0.14 10.68
N ALA A 49 9.80 0.59 10.93
CA ALA A 49 8.77 0.53 9.89
C ALA A 49 9.12 1.48 8.74
N ASP A 50 9.09 0.99 7.51
CA ASP A 50 9.40 1.77 6.31
C ASP A 50 8.12 2.42 5.75
N ILE A 51 8.15 3.74 5.58
CA ILE A 51 7.05 4.51 4.97
C ILE A 51 6.84 4.18 3.49
N ASN A 52 7.91 3.70 2.84
CA ASN A 52 7.93 3.30 1.43
C ASN A 52 7.74 1.79 1.25
N GLU A 53 7.40 1.06 2.32
CA GLU A 53 7.12 -0.36 2.24
C GLU A 53 5.98 -0.63 1.23
N THR A 54 6.13 -1.69 0.45
CA THR A 54 5.07 -2.17 -0.44
C THR A 54 4.55 -3.49 0.10
N VAL A 55 3.25 -3.56 0.38
CA VAL A 55 2.65 -4.85 0.75
C VAL A 55 2.46 -5.71 -0.48
N CYS A 56 2.87 -6.97 -0.39
CA CYS A 56 2.65 -7.97 -1.42
C CYS A 56 1.91 -9.16 -0.83
N CYS A 57 0.82 -9.61 -1.46
CA CYS A 57 0.24 -10.93 -1.15
C CYS A 57 0.15 -11.77 -2.41
N ASN A 58 0.57 -13.03 -2.30
CA ASN A 58 0.36 -14.01 -3.36
C ASN A 58 -1.09 -14.51 -3.24
N LEU A 59 -1.85 -14.39 -4.32
CA LEU A 59 -3.22 -14.86 -4.39
C LEU A 59 -3.24 -16.36 -4.67
N ASP A 60 -2.72 -16.79 -5.82
CA ASP A 60 -2.80 -18.18 -6.26
C ASP A 60 -1.67 -18.55 -7.22
N LYS A 61 -1.40 -19.86 -7.32
CA LYS A 61 -0.73 -20.45 -8.50
C LYS A 61 -1.78 -20.67 -9.59
N ILE A 62 -1.50 -20.18 -10.78
CA ILE A 62 -2.43 -20.08 -11.90
C ILE A 62 -1.82 -20.81 -13.08
N LYS A 63 -2.65 -21.48 -13.88
CA LYS A 63 -2.21 -22.08 -15.14
C LYS A 63 -2.15 -21.02 -16.25
N GLU A 64 -1.32 -21.24 -17.25
CA GLU A 64 -1.15 -20.31 -18.36
C GLU A 64 -2.47 -19.92 -19.03
N GLU A 65 -3.34 -20.90 -19.27
CA GLU A 65 -4.65 -20.73 -19.89
C GLU A 65 -5.64 -19.87 -19.06
N GLU A 66 -5.41 -19.73 -17.75
CA GLU A 66 -6.29 -19.03 -16.82
C GLU A 66 -5.81 -17.60 -16.51
N VAL A 67 -4.59 -17.22 -16.94
CA VAL A 67 -3.98 -15.91 -16.64
C VAL A 67 -4.89 -14.74 -17.02
N HIS A 68 -5.58 -14.83 -18.17
CA HIS A 68 -6.45 -13.76 -18.66
C HIS A 68 -7.79 -13.63 -17.91
N LEU A 69 -8.14 -14.61 -17.07
CA LEU A 69 -9.38 -14.63 -16.31
C LEU A 69 -9.24 -14.01 -14.92
N HIS A 70 -8.00 -13.77 -14.46
CA HIS A 70 -7.77 -13.19 -13.15
C HIS A 70 -7.99 -11.68 -13.15
N GLU A 71 -9.06 -11.25 -12.49
CA GLU A 71 -9.38 -9.85 -12.27
C GLU A 71 -8.82 -9.38 -10.92
N ASN A 72 -8.38 -8.13 -10.88
CA ASN A 72 -7.92 -7.51 -9.65
C ASN A 72 -9.11 -7.29 -8.69
N PRO A 73 -9.14 -7.93 -7.50
CA PRO A 73 -10.25 -7.77 -6.57
C PRO A 73 -10.25 -6.41 -5.87
N PHE A 74 -9.15 -5.65 -5.96
CA PHE A 74 -9.00 -4.32 -5.36
C PHE A 74 -9.21 -3.22 -6.38
N LYS A 75 -9.77 -2.10 -5.94
CA LYS A 75 -10.04 -0.96 -6.82
C LYS A 75 -8.79 -0.19 -7.19
N TYR A 76 -7.80 -0.12 -6.29
CA TYR A 76 -6.63 0.75 -6.47
C TYR A 76 -5.28 0.06 -6.30
N PHE A 77 -5.25 -1.19 -5.84
CA PHE A 77 -4.00 -1.94 -5.72
C PHE A 77 -3.54 -2.40 -7.09
N ASP A 78 -2.26 -2.71 -7.22
CA ASP A 78 -1.71 -3.29 -8.44
C ASP A 78 -1.78 -4.81 -8.38
N MET A 79 -1.98 -5.42 -9.55
CA MET A 79 -1.94 -6.86 -9.73
C MET A 79 -0.78 -7.18 -10.68
N SER A 80 0.11 -8.07 -10.25
CA SER A 80 1.24 -8.56 -11.02
C SER A 80 1.06 -10.06 -11.26
N VAL A 81 1.23 -10.50 -12.50
CA VAL A 81 1.28 -11.92 -12.83
C VAL A 81 2.71 -12.27 -13.20
N ASN A 82 3.31 -13.19 -12.44
CA ASN A 82 4.67 -13.65 -12.62
C ASN A 82 4.68 -15.10 -13.11
N ARG A 83 5.53 -15.39 -14.10
CA ARG A 83 5.73 -16.75 -14.62
C ARG A 83 6.91 -17.40 -13.91
N ASP A 84 6.70 -18.56 -13.31
CA ASP A 84 7.77 -19.39 -12.77
C ASP A 84 8.54 -20.02 -13.95
N CYS A 85 9.84 -19.71 -14.02
CA CYS A 85 10.69 -20.18 -15.12
C CYS A 85 11.04 -21.67 -15.04
N PHE A 86 10.80 -22.32 -13.91
CA PHE A 86 11.09 -23.74 -13.67
C PHE A 86 9.85 -24.62 -13.78
N THR A 87 8.68 -24.14 -13.34
CA THR A 87 7.47 -24.98 -13.29
C THR A 87 6.45 -24.71 -14.39
N LEU A 88 6.62 -23.65 -15.20
CA LEU A 88 5.60 -23.14 -16.14
C LEU A 88 4.31 -22.64 -15.46
N ASP A 89 4.24 -22.67 -14.13
CA ASP A 89 3.12 -22.10 -13.38
C ASP A 89 3.21 -20.58 -13.44
N TYR A 90 2.05 -19.93 -13.48
CA TYR A 90 1.94 -18.51 -13.21
C TYR A 90 1.61 -18.32 -11.73
N SER A 91 1.93 -17.16 -11.20
CA SER A 91 1.52 -16.72 -9.87
C SER A 91 0.98 -15.32 -9.99
N CYS A 92 -0.09 -15.04 -9.28
CA CYS A 92 -0.61 -13.69 -9.18
C CYS A 92 -0.32 -13.12 -7.80
N SER A 93 0.18 -11.89 -7.79
CA SER A 93 0.48 -11.14 -6.58
C SER A 93 -0.23 -9.79 -6.63
N ILE A 94 -0.79 -9.39 -5.50
CA ILE A 94 -1.32 -8.05 -5.29
C ILE A 94 -0.27 -7.21 -4.59
N ILE A 95 -0.03 -6.01 -5.09
CA ILE A 95 1.00 -5.08 -4.62
C ILE A 95 0.34 -3.74 -4.30
N SER A 96 0.69 -3.12 -3.18
CA SER A 96 0.14 -1.82 -2.78
C SER A 96 1.10 -1.02 -1.93
N ASN A 97 1.16 0.29 -2.15
CA ASN A 97 1.81 1.25 -1.26
C ASN A 97 0.79 1.92 -0.32
N VAL A 98 1.28 2.79 0.58
CA VAL A 98 0.41 3.48 1.55
C VAL A 98 -0.66 4.35 0.88
N ILE A 99 -0.37 5.01 -0.25
CA ILE A 99 -1.36 5.84 -0.96
C ILE A 99 -2.49 4.99 -1.52
N GLN A 100 -2.16 3.89 -2.20
CA GLN A 100 -3.15 2.95 -2.73
C GLN A 100 -3.98 2.33 -1.59
N PHE A 101 -3.35 2.00 -0.46
CA PHE A 101 -4.02 1.54 0.76
C PHE A 101 -5.02 2.56 1.32
N LEU A 102 -4.63 3.83 1.42
CA LEU A 102 -5.51 4.91 1.90
C LEU A 102 -6.69 5.16 0.94
N CYS A 103 -6.47 5.03 -0.37
CA CYS A 103 -7.54 5.09 -1.37
C CYS A 103 -8.53 3.93 -1.23
N GLU A 104 -8.02 2.70 -1.05
CA GLU A 104 -8.85 1.49 -0.95
C GLU A 104 -9.69 1.47 0.34
N THR A 105 -9.11 1.94 1.44
CA THR A 105 -9.79 2.01 2.75
C THR A 105 -10.61 3.29 2.95
N GLU A 106 -10.73 4.13 1.93
CA GLU A 106 -11.45 5.41 1.96
C GLU A 106 -11.01 6.35 3.11
N SER A 107 -9.71 6.37 3.39
CA SER A 107 -9.13 7.13 4.51
C SER A 107 -8.15 8.24 4.08
N LEU A 108 -7.86 8.38 2.79
CA LEU A 108 -7.00 9.44 2.26
C LEU A 108 -7.56 10.83 2.60
N ASN A 109 -6.73 11.70 3.17
CA ASN A 109 -7.13 13.05 3.58
C ASN A 109 -5.91 13.98 3.70
N PRO A 110 -6.08 15.31 3.81
CA PRO A 110 -4.93 16.23 3.85
C PRO A 110 -3.92 15.95 4.97
N LYS A 111 -4.35 15.45 6.13
CA LYS A 111 -3.45 15.21 7.27
C LYS A 111 -2.48 14.08 7.02
N ASN A 112 -2.95 12.99 6.41
CA ASN A 112 -2.06 11.88 6.08
C ASN A 112 -1.15 12.21 4.90
N ILE A 113 -1.60 13.00 3.91
CA ILE A 113 -0.72 13.53 2.86
C ILE A 113 0.40 14.38 3.47
N GLU A 114 0.08 15.35 4.33
CA GLU A 114 1.06 16.21 5.00
C GLU A 114 2.09 15.38 5.79
N TYR A 115 1.63 14.34 6.50
CA TYR A 115 2.50 13.43 7.21
C TYR A 115 3.44 12.67 6.24
N LEU A 116 2.91 12.11 5.15
CA LEU A 116 3.69 11.37 4.16
C LEU A 116 4.77 12.26 3.52
N THR A 117 4.42 13.50 3.15
CA THR A 117 5.36 14.49 2.60
C THR A 117 6.49 14.78 3.61
N LYS A 118 6.15 15.06 4.87
CA LYS A 118 7.13 15.33 5.93
C LYS A 118 8.11 14.16 6.15
N HIS A 119 7.63 12.93 5.99
CA HIS A 119 8.43 11.72 6.18
C HIS A 119 9.06 11.19 4.88
N LYS A 120 9.09 12.00 3.81
CA LYS A 120 9.78 11.70 2.54
C LYS A 120 9.27 10.42 1.88
N PHE A 121 7.96 10.29 1.81
CA PHE A 121 7.34 9.25 1.00
C PHE A 121 7.77 9.39 -0.48
N ASP A 122 8.17 8.28 -1.08
CA ASP A 122 8.59 8.22 -2.48
C ASP A 122 7.37 8.25 -3.40
N VAL A 123 7.04 9.42 -3.91
CA VAL A 123 5.91 9.62 -4.83
C VAL A 123 6.09 8.86 -6.14
N LYS A 124 7.32 8.48 -6.53
CA LYS A 124 7.58 7.70 -7.75
C LYS A 124 7.07 6.27 -7.64
N SER A 125 6.80 5.80 -6.42
CA SER A 125 6.12 4.54 -6.18
C SER A 125 4.62 4.59 -6.55
N ILE A 126 4.03 5.78 -6.72
CA ILE A 126 2.63 5.92 -7.13
C ILE A 126 2.51 5.58 -8.61
N ARG A 127 1.65 4.60 -8.94
CA ARG A 127 1.40 4.23 -10.33
C ARG A 127 0.84 5.42 -11.12
N PRO A 128 1.39 5.75 -12.31
CA PRO A 128 0.93 6.89 -13.13
C PRO A 128 -0.56 6.88 -13.49
N GLY A 129 -1.20 5.71 -13.55
CA GLY A 129 -2.61 5.55 -13.87
C GLY A 129 -3.59 5.80 -12.71
N LEU A 130 -3.10 5.97 -11.48
CA LEU A 130 -3.95 6.00 -10.27
C LEU A 130 -4.89 7.21 -10.25
N VAL A 131 -4.39 8.41 -10.59
CA VAL A 131 -5.21 9.64 -10.61
C VAL A 131 -6.40 9.50 -11.55
N LYS A 132 -6.16 9.04 -12.78
CA LYS A 132 -7.21 8.79 -13.78
C LYS A 132 -8.20 7.71 -13.34
N GLN A 133 -7.73 6.70 -12.60
CA GLN A 133 -8.58 5.64 -12.05
C GLN A 133 -9.50 6.17 -10.94
N LEU A 134 -9.00 7.05 -10.07
CA LEU A 134 -9.79 7.73 -9.04
C LEU A 134 -10.88 8.60 -9.66
N GLU A 135 -10.57 9.36 -10.72
CA GLU A 135 -11.55 10.17 -11.45
C GLU A 135 -12.68 9.32 -12.03
N ARG A 136 -12.35 8.18 -12.65
CA ARG A 136 -13.35 7.23 -13.19
C ARG A 136 -14.27 6.67 -12.10
N HIS A 137 -13.78 6.57 -10.87
CA HIS A 137 -14.55 6.13 -9.71
C HIS A 137 -15.18 7.30 -8.91
N ASN A 138 -15.21 8.52 -9.48
CA ASN A 138 -15.75 9.74 -8.86
C ASN A 138 -15.06 10.16 -7.55
N LYS A 139 -13.80 9.76 -7.32
CA LYS A 139 -12.98 10.17 -6.16
C LYS A 139 -12.14 11.42 -6.48
N HIS A 140 -12.81 12.49 -6.88
CA HIS A 140 -12.14 13.72 -7.36
C HIS A 140 -11.27 14.40 -6.30
N GLU A 141 -11.68 14.38 -5.02
CA GLU A 141 -10.87 14.94 -3.93
C GLU A 141 -9.56 14.18 -3.75
N TYR A 142 -9.57 12.86 -3.88
CA TYR A 142 -8.36 12.03 -3.76
C TYR A 142 -7.43 12.25 -4.94
N ALA A 143 -8.00 12.29 -6.15
CA ALA A 143 -7.27 12.60 -7.37
C ALA A 143 -6.54 13.94 -7.26
N LYS A 144 -7.22 14.96 -6.72
CA LYS A 144 -6.65 16.28 -6.46
C LYS A 144 -5.48 16.21 -5.48
N LEU A 145 -5.68 15.60 -4.30
CA LEU A 145 -4.64 15.48 -3.27
C LEU A 145 -3.38 14.77 -3.79
N ILE A 146 -3.56 13.67 -4.52
CA ILE A 146 -2.43 12.91 -5.08
C ILE A 146 -1.73 13.70 -6.19
N SER A 147 -2.48 14.45 -7.01
CA SER A 147 -1.88 15.29 -8.05
C SER A 147 -1.06 16.42 -7.44
N GLU A 148 -1.54 17.06 -6.37
CA GLU A 148 -0.81 18.07 -5.62
C GLU A 148 0.48 17.48 -5.02
N LEU A 149 0.39 16.32 -4.36
CA LEU A 149 1.55 15.60 -3.81
C LEU A 149 2.62 15.30 -4.86
N ILE A 150 2.23 14.84 -6.06
CA ILE A 150 3.19 14.52 -7.14
C ILE A 150 3.86 15.79 -7.67
N ASN A 151 3.10 16.87 -7.87
CA ASN A 151 3.64 18.12 -8.41
C ASN A 151 4.59 18.83 -7.44
N GLU A 152 4.41 18.66 -6.13
CA GLU A 152 5.31 19.22 -5.11
C GLU A 152 6.70 18.58 -5.15
N ASP A 153 6.81 17.28 -5.42
CA ASP A 153 8.10 16.56 -5.54
C ASP A 153 8.90 16.98 -6.79
N ASP A 154 8.22 17.38 -7.87
CA ASP A 154 8.86 17.87 -9.10
C ASP A 154 9.54 19.25 -8.94
N LEU A 155 9.32 19.94 -7.81
CA LEU A 155 9.85 21.27 -7.51
C LEU A 155 11.13 21.28 -6.65
N ASP A 156 11.50 20.15 -6.03
CA ASP A 156 12.69 19.96 -5.19
C ASP A 156 13.89 19.34 -5.94
#